data_AF-A0A1Q4V0M7-F1
#
_entry.id   AF-A0A1Q4V0M7-F1
#
_cell.length_a   1.000
_cell.length_b   1.000
_cell.length_c   1.000
_cell.angle_alpha   90.00
_cell.angle_beta   90.00
_cell.angle_gamma   90.00
#
_symmetry.space_group_name_H-M   'P 1'
#
loop_
_entity.id
_entity.type
_entity.pdbx_description
1 polymer ?
#
loop_
_entity_poly.entity_id
_entity_poly.type
_entity_poly.pdbx_seq_one_letter_code
_entity_poly.pdbx_strand_id
1 'polypeptide(L)'
;MEDDLVTHLPTDVRAALRLFAFYLGNGTLEVELLDGIDYRAHLLVFGSDLEMIFAIFCNVLEVDEHGHTLNYGDAEYRAAQWVRRRCDPAYQVEPPFEAWETELH
;
A
#
# COMPACT_ATOMS: atom_id res chain seq x y z
N MET A 1 -28.45 26.03 9.34
CA MET A 1 -27.62 25.16 10.19
C MET A 1 -27.09 24.13 9.22
N GLU A 2 -26.03 24.48 8.50
CA GLU A 2 -25.28 23.52 7.70
C GLU A 2 -24.68 22.54 8.70
N ASP A 3 -25.30 21.37 8.81
CA ASP A 3 -24.62 20.19 9.30
C ASP A 3 -23.65 19.84 8.16
N ASP A 4 -22.43 20.35 8.24
CA ASP A 4 -21.36 20.01 7.29
C ASP A 4 -21.30 18.48 7.22
N LEU A 5 -21.72 17.95 6.08
CA LEU A 5 -21.86 16.53 5.81
C LEU A 5 -20.50 15.84 6.01
N VAL A 6 -20.28 15.32 7.22
CA VAL A 6 -19.17 14.42 7.49
C VAL A 6 -19.38 13.19 6.60
N THR A 7 -18.55 13.09 5.56
CA THR A 7 -18.56 11.94 4.65
C THR A 7 -17.40 11.02 5.03
N HIS A 8 -17.70 9.73 5.15
CA HIS A 8 -16.67 8.71 5.31
C HIS A 8 -16.01 8.43 3.96
N LEU A 9 -14.78 7.90 3.97
CA LEU A 9 -14.15 7.33 2.76
C LEU A 9 -15.12 6.36 2.06
N PRO A 10 -15.13 6.26 0.73
CA PRO A 10 -15.97 5.32 0.00
C PRO A 10 -15.83 3.88 0.51
N THR A 11 -16.91 3.09 0.40
CA THR A 11 -16.94 1.72 0.94
C THR A 11 -15.84 0.85 0.36
N ASP A 12 -15.56 0.96 -0.93
CA ASP A 12 -14.51 0.18 -1.60
C ASP A 12 -13.13 0.59 -1.14
N VAL A 13 -12.88 1.89 -0.95
CA VAL A 13 -11.61 2.39 -0.39
C VAL A 13 -11.39 1.85 1.02
N ARG A 14 -12.42 1.86 1.88
CA ARG A 14 -12.33 1.25 3.22
C ARG A 14 -12.09 -0.26 3.15
N ALA A 15 -12.71 -0.94 2.20
CA ALA A 15 -12.54 -2.38 2.00
C ALA A 15 -11.12 -2.72 1.51
N ALA A 16 -10.59 -1.94 0.57
CA ALA A 16 -9.24 -2.04 0.03
C ALA A 16 -8.19 -1.83 1.13
N LEU A 17 -8.28 -0.75 1.92
CA LEU A 17 -7.37 -0.48 3.04
C LEU A 17 -7.37 -1.62 4.07
N ARG A 18 -8.57 -2.09 4.46
CA ARG A 18 -8.70 -3.20 5.40
C ARG A 18 -8.07 -4.48 4.85
N LEU A 19 -8.30 -4.79 3.57
CA LEU A 19 -7.78 -6.00 2.94
C LEU A 19 -6.25 -5.94 2.77
N PHE A 20 -5.73 -4.79 2.36
CA PHE A 20 -4.30 -4.53 2.27
C PHE A 20 -3.61 -4.70 3.62
N ALA A 21 -4.14 -4.07 4.67
CA ALA A 21 -3.62 -4.23 6.04
C ALA A 21 -3.68 -5.70 6.53
N PHE A 22 -4.73 -6.44 6.13
CA PHE A 22 -4.85 -7.86 6.44
C PHE A 22 -3.74 -8.70 5.78
N TYR A 23 -3.46 -8.51 4.49
CA TYR A 23 -2.37 -9.23 3.80
C TYR A 23 -0.99 -8.81 4.32
N LEU A 24 -0.79 -7.52 4.56
CA LEU A 24 0.44 -6.99 5.15
C LEU A 24 0.72 -7.63 6.52
N GLY A 25 -0.27 -7.62 7.42
CA GLY A 25 -0.13 -8.17 8.77
C GLY A 25 0.05 -9.69 8.79
N ASN A 26 -0.58 -10.40 7.86
CA ASN A 26 -0.43 -11.85 7.76
C ASN A 26 0.90 -12.30 7.13
N GLY A 27 1.60 -11.41 6.43
CA GLY A 27 2.82 -11.77 5.70
C GLY A 27 2.52 -12.43 4.36
N THR A 28 1.38 -12.09 3.75
CA THR A 28 0.89 -12.67 2.50
C THR A 28 0.64 -11.61 1.43
N LEU A 29 1.27 -10.43 1.57
CA LEU A 29 1.28 -9.41 0.53
C LEU A 29 2.04 -9.98 -0.67
N GLU A 30 1.46 -9.93 -1.86
CA GLU A 30 2.14 -10.25 -3.13
C GLU A 30 3.07 -11.46 -3.04
N VAL A 31 2.49 -12.62 -2.72
CA VAL A 31 3.24 -13.85 -2.38
C VAL A 31 4.24 -14.25 -3.47
N GLU A 32 3.95 -13.99 -4.74
CA GLU A 32 4.89 -14.29 -5.83
C GLU A 32 6.14 -13.41 -5.78
N LEU A 33 6.02 -12.13 -5.42
CA LEU A 33 7.13 -11.19 -5.32
C LEU A 33 7.92 -11.34 -4.00
N LEU A 34 7.21 -11.65 -2.92
CA LEU A 34 7.74 -11.68 -1.56
C LEU A 34 7.99 -13.10 -1.02
N ASP A 35 7.95 -14.12 -1.88
CA ASP A 35 8.20 -15.50 -1.47
C ASP A 35 9.54 -15.65 -0.74
N GLY A 36 9.50 -16.35 0.38
CA GLY A 36 10.66 -16.56 1.25
C GLY A 36 11.13 -15.34 2.07
N ILE A 37 10.44 -14.20 2.04
CA ILE A 37 10.78 -13.02 2.84
C ILE A 37 9.86 -12.87 4.06
N ASP A 38 10.42 -12.94 5.27
CA ASP A 38 9.68 -12.54 6.48
C ASP A 38 9.91 -11.06 6.80
N TYR A 39 9.11 -10.20 6.19
CA TYR A 39 9.24 -8.74 6.34
C TYR A 39 8.51 -8.18 7.57
N ARG A 40 7.61 -8.93 8.21
CA ARG A 40 6.73 -8.42 9.28
C ARG A 40 7.50 -7.89 10.48
N ALA A 41 8.55 -8.60 10.91
CA ALA A 41 9.38 -8.16 12.03
C ALA A 41 10.08 -6.82 11.72
N HIS A 42 10.54 -6.64 10.47
CA HIS A 42 11.16 -5.39 10.01
C HIS A 42 10.18 -4.21 10.06
N LEU A 43 8.96 -4.40 9.56
CA LEU A 43 7.93 -3.34 9.52
C LEU A 43 7.48 -2.90 10.92
N LEU A 44 7.48 -3.80 11.90
CA LEU A 44 7.09 -3.47 13.27
C LEU A 44 8.22 -2.79 14.05
N VAL A 45 9.48 -2.94 13.63
CA VAL A 45 10.64 -2.28 14.24
C VAL A 45 10.82 -0.86 13.69
N PHE A 46 10.60 -0.67 12.38
CA PHE A 46 10.83 0.61 11.70
C PHE A 46 9.53 1.19 11.12
N GLY A 47 8.93 2.12 11.86
CA GLY A 47 7.68 2.77 11.45
C GLY A 47 7.75 3.53 10.12
N SER A 48 8.95 3.99 9.71
CA SER A 48 9.14 4.69 8.43
C SER A 48 8.87 3.79 7.22
N ASP A 49 9.20 2.50 7.30
CA ASP A 49 8.92 1.56 6.22
C ASP A 49 7.43 1.22 6.17
N LEU A 50 6.77 1.13 7.33
CA LEU A 50 5.32 0.96 7.39
C LEU A 50 4.58 2.18 6.82
N GLU A 51 5.00 3.39 7.18
CA GLU A 51 4.48 4.65 6.63
C GLU A 51 4.58 4.69 5.11
N MET A 52 5.76 4.39 4.55
CA MET A 52 5.98 4.41 3.12
C MET A 52 5.14 3.37 2.36
N ILE A 53 4.94 2.18 2.92
CA ILE A 53 4.09 1.14 2.34
C ILE A 53 2.63 1.61 2.22
N PHE A 54 2.12 2.28 3.25
CA PHE A 54 0.79 2.88 3.19
C PHE A 54 0.71 4.06 2.24
N ALA A 55 1.74 4.92 2.19
CA ALA A 55 1.82 6.03 1.23
C ALA A 55 1.75 5.51 -0.20
N ILE A 56 2.61 4.55 -0.57
CA ILE A 56 2.62 3.97 -1.92
C ILE A 56 1.28 3.34 -2.26
N PHE A 57 0.72 2.51 -1.36
CA PHE A 57 -0.58 1.89 -1.62
C PHE A 57 -1.68 2.93 -1.85
N CYS A 58 -1.79 3.93 -0.97
CA CYS A 58 -2.83 4.96 -1.05
C CYS A 58 -2.65 5.90 -2.25
N ASN A 59 -1.42 6.28 -2.58
CA ASN A 59 -1.14 7.18 -3.68
C ASN A 59 -1.43 6.51 -5.02
N VAL A 60 -1.07 5.23 -5.17
CA VAL A 60 -1.28 4.45 -6.40
C VAL A 60 -2.74 4.01 -6.57
N LEU A 61 -3.49 3.84 -5.48
CA LEU A 61 -4.88 3.38 -5.54
C LEU A 61 -5.78 4.40 -6.27
N GLU A 62 -6.24 4.02 -7.45
CA GLU A 62 -7.18 4.78 -8.25
C GLU A 62 -8.62 4.55 -7.78
N VAL A 63 -9.37 5.65 -7.66
CA VAL A 63 -10.77 5.65 -7.25
C VAL A 63 -11.59 6.43 -8.27
N ASP A 64 -12.68 5.84 -8.77
CA ASP A 64 -13.57 6.50 -9.72
C ASP A 64 -14.46 7.57 -9.05
N GLU A 65 -15.23 8.31 -9.86
CA GLU A 65 -16.15 9.35 -9.38
C GLU A 65 -17.31 8.81 -8.50
N HIS A 66 -17.52 7.49 -8.49
CA HIS A 66 -18.52 6.81 -7.68
C HIS A 66 -17.91 6.22 -6.38
N GLY A 67 -16.59 6.32 -6.20
CA GLY A 67 -15.90 5.81 -5.03
C GLY A 67 -15.49 4.34 -5.12
N HIS A 68 -15.49 3.73 -6.31
CA HIS A 68 -14.99 2.37 -6.52
C HIS A 68 -13.49 2.37 -6.82
N THR A 69 -12.78 1.37 -6.30
CA THR A 69 -11.35 1.20 -6.55
C THR A 69 -11.11 0.48 -7.86
N LEU A 70 -10.17 0.96 -8.68
CA LEU A 70 -9.97 0.47 -10.04
C LEU A 70 -8.76 -0.46 -10.22
N ASN A 71 -7.70 -0.29 -9.42
CA ASN A 71 -6.39 -0.90 -9.66
C ASN A 71 -5.75 -1.48 -8.39
N TYR A 72 -6.55 -2.10 -7.51
CA TYR A 72 -6.07 -2.63 -6.21
C TYR A 72 -4.79 -3.45 -6.31
N GLY A 73 -4.71 -4.36 -7.28
CA GLY A 73 -3.53 -5.22 -7.47
C GLY A 73 -2.27 -4.43 -7.85
N ASP A 74 -2.40 -3.39 -8.68
CA ASP A 74 -1.24 -2.56 -9.02
C ASP A 74 -0.76 -1.78 -7.79
N ALA A 75 -1.68 -1.20 -7.01
CA ALA A 75 -1.35 -0.51 -5.76
C ALA A 75 -0.69 -1.43 -4.74
N GLU A 76 -1.21 -2.66 -4.59
CA GLU A 76 -0.65 -3.70 -3.73
C GLU A 76 0.77 -4.10 -4.19
N TYR A 77 0.93 -4.35 -5.48
CA TYR A 77 2.21 -4.70 -6.11
C TYR A 77 3.26 -3.61 -5.91
N ARG A 78 2.92 -2.35 -6.13
CA ARG A 78 3.85 -1.22 -5.91
C ARG A 78 4.30 -1.13 -4.44
N ALA A 79 3.40 -1.30 -3.49
CA ALA A 79 3.75 -1.35 -2.07
C ALA A 79 4.66 -2.55 -1.74
N ALA A 80 4.40 -3.71 -2.33
CA ALA A 80 5.25 -4.90 -2.17
C ALA A 80 6.65 -4.72 -2.75
N GLN A 81 6.81 -3.98 -3.85
CA GLN A 81 8.12 -3.66 -4.39
C GLN A 81 8.97 -2.83 -3.41
N TRP A 82 8.34 -1.95 -2.61
CA TRP A 82 9.03 -1.26 -1.52
C TRP A 82 9.53 -2.26 -0.48
N VAL A 83 8.65 -3.15 -0.01
CA VAL A 83 9.01 -4.22 0.94
C VAL A 83 10.20 -5.03 0.41
N ARG A 84 10.13 -5.51 -0.84
CA ARG A 84 11.21 -6.31 -1.44
C ARG A 84 12.53 -5.54 -1.44
N ARG A 85 12.53 -4.28 -1.87
CA ARG A 85 13.73 -3.43 -1.88
C ARG A 85 14.34 -3.25 -0.49
N ARG A 86 13.53 -3.21 0.57
CA ARG A 86 14.01 -3.04 1.95
C ARG A 86 14.60 -4.33 2.52
N CYS A 87 14.10 -5.49 2.11
CA CYS A 87 14.58 -6.79 2.57
C CYS A 87 15.72 -7.37 1.71
N ASP A 88 15.78 -7.00 0.43
CA ASP A 88 16.78 -7.47 -0.53
C ASP A 88 17.49 -6.28 -1.21
N PRO A 89 18.72 -5.95 -0.79
CA PRO A 89 19.50 -4.86 -1.39
C PRO A 89 19.84 -5.06 -2.88
N ALA A 90 19.77 -6.29 -3.40
CA ALA A 90 20.00 -6.57 -4.81
C ALA A 90 18.76 -6.35 -5.68
N TYR A 91 17.57 -6.24 -5.07
CA TYR A 91 16.34 -6.00 -5.80
C TYR A 91 16.27 -4.55 -6.33
N GLN A 92 16.00 -4.43 -7.63
CA GLN A 92 15.76 -3.16 -8.29
C GLN A 92 14.28 -3.06 -8.65
N VAL A 93 13.63 -1.99 -8.21
CA VAL A 93 12.23 -1.69 -8.50
C VAL A 93 12.13 -1.26 -9.96
N GLU A 94 11.32 -1.95 -10.75
CA GLU A 94 11.12 -1.65 -12.17
C GLU A 94 9.61 -1.65 -12.51
N PRO A 95 9.06 -0.54 -13.04
CA PRO A 95 9.73 0.75 -13.21
C PRO A 95 10.09 1.38 -11.85
N PRO A 96 11.10 2.26 -11.77
CA PRO A 96 11.42 2.99 -10.55
C PRO A 96 10.18 3.68 -9.97
N PHE A 97 10.17 3.91 -8.66
CA PHE A 97 9.10 4.72 -8.06
C PHE A 97 9.14 6.13 -8.61
N GLU A 98 7.99 6.58 -9.11
CA GLU A 98 7.75 7.98 -9.40
C GLU A 98 7.72 8.76 -8.07
N ALA A 99 8.07 10.04 -8.12
CA ALA A 99 8.17 10.86 -6.91
C ALA A 99 6.84 10.86 -6.12
N TRP A 100 5.72 11.00 -6.83
CA TRP A 100 4.38 11.05 -6.25
C TRP A 100 3.95 9.74 -5.58
N GLU A 101 4.48 8.59 -6.01
CA GLU A 101 4.17 7.31 -5.35
C GLU A 101 4.71 7.27 -3.93
N THR A 102 5.74 8.06 -3.63
CA THR A 102 6.44 8.06 -2.32
C THR A 102 6.21 9.32 -1.50
N GLU A 103 5.31 10.22 -1.94
CA GLU A 103 4.94 11.41 -1.18
C GLU A 103 4.12 11.05 0.06
N LEU A 104 4.44 11.71 1.18
CA LEU A 104 3.72 11.57 2.45
C LEU A 104 2.72 12.74 2.55
N HIS A 105 1.41 12.44 2.44
CA HIS A 105 0.30 13.42 2.47
C HIS A 105 -0.36 13.56 3.85
#